data_AF-A0A7K8KF29-F1
#
_entry.id   AF-A0A7K8KF29-F1
#
_cell.length_a   1.000
_cell.length_b   1.000
_cell.length_c   1.000
_cell.angle_alpha   90.00
_cell.angle_beta   90.00
_cell.angle_gamma   90.00
#
_symmetry.space_group_name_H-M   'P 1'
#
loop_
_entity.id
_entity.type
_entity.pdbx_description
1 polymer ?
#
loop_
_entity_poly.entity_id
_entity_poly.type
_entity_poly.pdbx_seq_one_letter_code
_entity_poly.pdbx_strand_id
1 'polypeptide(L)'
;LGALSTAQLRALLQDEPRLQRAARLSRKFQSLQLEREMCLASNCTLARVNLALRPRLEDGKASLAIKYQELREIREACWDKQQRLEVYLEKWSPQSALGQLLAKLRASEAESEAQVEQFLAQDLLLDSFLESFCQSRARFHVCRTQLEKLQELLQKNKVGKDPASPTGRPGALAGPPPACLAP
;
A
#
# COMPACT_ATOMS: atom_id res chain seq x y z
N LEU A 1 13.60 -79.83 -3.49
CA LEU A 1 12.82 -79.27 -4.61
C LEU A 1 13.34 -79.92 -5.89
N GLY A 2 12.50 -80.72 -6.55
CA GLY A 2 12.90 -81.59 -7.65
C GLY A 2 13.44 -80.79 -8.82
N ALA A 3 14.65 -81.13 -9.27
CA ALA A 3 15.22 -80.59 -10.49
C ALA A 3 14.39 -81.12 -11.68
N LEU A 4 13.97 -80.21 -12.55
CA LEU A 4 13.30 -80.56 -13.81
C LEU A 4 14.31 -81.24 -14.74
N SER A 5 13.90 -82.29 -15.45
CA SER A 5 14.75 -82.92 -16.46
C SER A 5 14.95 -82.02 -17.68
N THR A 6 15.99 -82.26 -18.46
CA THR A 6 16.30 -81.47 -19.67
C THR A 6 15.16 -81.48 -20.69
N ALA A 7 14.43 -82.59 -20.81
CA ALA A 7 13.24 -82.68 -21.65
C ALA A 7 12.08 -81.81 -21.11
N GLN A 8 11.87 -81.78 -19.79
CA GLN A 8 10.84 -80.96 -19.14
C GLN A 8 11.14 -79.46 -19.25
N LEU A 9 12.42 -79.07 -19.16
CA LEU A 9 12.85 -77.68 -19.36
C LEU A 9 12.65 -77.22 -20.80
N ARG A 10 12.96 -78.06 -21.80
CA ARG A 10 12.69 -77.75 -23.23
C ARG A 10 11.20 -77.64 -23.52
N ALA A 11 10.38 -78.53 -22.95
CA ALA A 11 8.93 -78.46 -23.07
C ALA A 11 8.36 -77.20 -22.41
N LEU A 12 8.92 -76.76 -21.27
CA LEU A 12 8.51 -75.51 -20.61
C LEU A 12 8.92 -74.27 -21.42
N LEU A 13 10.09 -74.28 -22.05
CA LEU A 13 10.54 -73.19 -22.94
C LEU A 13 9.67 -73.05 -24.20
N GLN A 14 9.05 -74.14 -24.66
CA GLN A 14 8.13 -74.13 -25.81
C GLN A 14 6.68 -73.81 -25.41
N ASP A 15 6.37 -73.76 -24.11
CA ASP A 15 5.05 -73.47 -23.56
C ASP A 15 5.08 -72.11 -22.82
N GLU A 16 5.03 -71.05 -23.61
CA GLU A 16 5.01 -69.65 -23.15
C GLU A 16 3.96 -69.37 -22.05
N PRO A 17 2.68 -69.80 -22.14
CA PRO A 17 1.73 -69.53 -21.07
C PRO A 17 2.06 -70.29 -19.78
N ARG A 18 2.73 -71.46 -19.85
CA ARG A 18 3.22 -72.15 -18.65
C ARG A 18 4.44 -71.46 -18.05
N LEU A 19 5.35 -70.93 -18.88
CA LEU A 19 6.48 -70.13 -18.42
C LEU A 19 6.03 -68.83 -17.74
N GLN A 20 5.07 -68.11 -18.32
CA GLN A 20 4.48 -66.91 -17.73
C GLN A 20 3.78 -67.20 -16.40
N ARG A 21 3.07 -68.32 -16.29
CA ARG A 21 2.49 -68.77 -15.01
C ARG A 21 3.58 -69.03 -13.97
N ALA A 22 4.66 -69.73 -14.33
CA ALA A 22 5.79 -69.96 -13.42
C ALA A 22 6.47 -68.64 -13.00
N ALA A 23 6.65 -67.69 -13.91
CA ALA A 23 7.19 -66.37 -13.62
C ALA A 23 6.29 -65.57 -12.66
N ARG A 24 4.97 -65.57 -12.87
CA ARG A 24 4.00 -64.91 -11.98
C ARG A 24 3.96 -65.53 -10.59
N LEU A 25 4.19 -66.84 -10.49
CA LEU A 25 4.28 -67.55 -9.21
C LEU A 25 5.65 -67.41 -8.53
N SER A 26 6.64 -66.79 -9.19
CA SER A 26 7.94 -66.57 -8.59
C SER A 26 7.84 -65.56 -7.44
N ARG A 27 8.61 -65.82 -6.38
CA ARG A 27 8.65 -64.95 -5.19
C ARG A 27 9.00 -63.49 -5.53
N LYS A 28 9.92 -63.28 -6.49
CA LYS A 28 10.33 -61.95 -6.94
C LYS A 28 9.20 -61.20 -7.65
N PHE A 29 8.42 -61.88 -8.49
CA PHE A 29 7.27 -61.26 -9.15
C PHE A 29 6.17 -60.92 -8.13
N GLN A 30 5.89 -61.83 -7.20
CA GLN A 30 4.90 -61.61 -6.14
C GLN A 30 5.28 -60.46 -5.20
N SER A 31 6.57 -60.31 -4.83
CA SER A 31 7.01 -59.19 -3.99
C SER A 31 6.83 -57.85 -4.69
N LEU A 32 7.23 -57.75 -5.96
CA LEU A 32 7.04 -56.53 -6.75
C LEU A 32 5.55 -56.20 -6.94
N GLN A 33 4.71 -57.22 -7.11
CA GLN A 33 3.27 -57.03 -7.23
C GLN A 33 2.66 -56.49 -5.93
N LEU A 34 3.09 -57.02 -4.77
CA LEU A 34 2.66 -56.50 -3.47
C LEU A 34 3.13 -55.06 -3.24
N GLU A 35 4.40 -54.75 -3.54
CA GLU A 35 4.94 -53.39 -3.46
C GLU A 35 4.15 -52.41 -4.34
N ARG A 36 3.81 -52.83 -5.56
CA ARG A 36 2.97 -52.05 -6.48
C ARG A 36 1.59 -51.79 -5.87
N GLU A 37 0.93 -52.81 -5.34
CA GLU A 37 -0.39 -52.68 -4.72
C GLU A 37 -0.37 -51.77 -3.49
N MET A 38 0.66 -51.87 -2.65
CA MET A 38 0.87 -50.97 -1.52
C MET A 38 1.06 -49.52 -1.96
N CYS A 39 1.89 -49.29 -2.99
CA CYS A 39 2.12 -47.96 -3.55
C CYS A 39 0.84 -47.38 -4.16
N LEU A 40 0.09 -48.17 -4.92
CA LEU A 40 -1.19 -47.75 -5.48
C LEU A 40 -2.21 -47.42 -4.39
N ALA A 41 -2.33 -48.24 -3.35
CA ALA A 41 -3.21 -47.98 -2.23
C ALA A 41 -2.84 -46.65 -1.54
N SER A 42 -1.56 -46.43 -1.28
CA SER A 42 -1.04 -45.18 -0.69
C SER A 42 -1.29 -43.97 -1.58
N ASN A 43 -1.05 -44.08 -2.89
CA ASN A 43 -1.32 -43.01 -3.83
C ASN A 43 -2.82 -42.68 -3.89
N CYS A 44 -3.69 -43.69 -3.90
CA CYS A 44 -5.14 -43.50 -3.89
C CYS A 44 -5.63 -42.81 -2.60
N THR A 45 -5.09 -43.17 -1.44
CA THR A 45 -5.48 -42.50 -0.18
C THR A 45 -5.05 -41.03 -0.20
N LEU A 46 -3.81 -40.74 -0.61
CA LEU A 46 -3.32 -39.36 -0.76
C LEU A 46 -4.13 -38.56 -1.78
N ALA A 47 -4.43 -39.14 -2.94
CA ALA A 47 -5.24 -38.48 -3.98
C ALA A 47 -6.64 -38.15 -3.45
N ARG A 48 -7.29 -39.06 -2.72
CA ARG A 48 -8.59 -38.81 -2.09
C ARG A 48 -8.54 -37.65 -1.10
N VAL A 49 -7.52 -37.63 -0.23
CA VAL A 49 -7.34 -36.53 0.73
C VAL A 49 -7.09 -35.20 0.02
N ASN A 50 -6.22 -35.19 -1.00
CA ASN A 50 -5.93 -33.98 -1.78
C ASN A 50 -7.18 -33.44 -2.48
N LEU A 51 -7.99 -34.33 -3.08
CA LEU A 51 -9.25 -33.95 -3.72
C LEU A 51 -10.26 -33.41 -2.70
N ALA A 52 -10.34 -34.01 -1.52
CA ALA A 52 -11.22 -33.54 -0.44
C ALA A 52 -10.80 -32.16 0.12
N LEU A 53 -9.51 -31.85 0.16
CA LEU A 53 -8.98 -30.57 0.64
C LEU A 53 -9.08 -29.44 -0.40
N ARG A 54 -9.08 -29.79 -1.69
CA ARG A 54 -9.12 -28.84 -2.80
C ARG A 54 -10.20 -27.75 -2.68
N PRO A 55 -11.50 -28.07 -2.45
CA PRO A 55 -12.53 -27.02 -2.37
C PRO A 55 -12.23 -26.02 -1.25
N ARG A 56 -11.85 -26.49 -0.06
CA ARG A 56 -11.51 -25.61 1.08
C ARG A 56 -10.31 -24.70 0.77
N LEU A 57 -9.33 -25.19 0.02
CA LEU A 57 -8.18 -24.38 -0.40
C LEU A 57 -8.57 -23.35 -1.46
N GLU A 58 -9.42 -23.71 -2.42
CA GLU A 58 -9.92 -22.81 -3.44
C GLU A 58 -10.80 -21.71 -2.82
N ASP A 59 -11.72 -22.07 -1.92
CA ASP A 59 -12.54 -21.12 -1.15
C ASP A 59 -11.67 -20.19 -0.29
N GLY A 60 -10.66 -20.74 0.38
CA GLY A 60 -9.71 -19.95 1.17
C GLY A 60 -8.93 -18.94 0.32
N LYS A 61 -8.47 -19.34 -0.87
CA LYS A 61 -7.80 -18.45 -1.82
C LYS A 61 -8.74 -17.35 -2.32
N ALA A 62 -9.99 -17.69 -2.65
CA ALA A 62 -10.98 -16.71 -3.10
C ALA A 62 -11.32 -15.69 -2.00
N SER A 63 -11.58 -16.16 -0.78
CA SER A 63 -11.83 -15.31 0.39
C SER A 63 -10.65 -14.36 0.69
N LEU A 64 -9.43 -14.90 0.61
CA LEU A 64 -8.21 -14.09 0.79
C LEU A 64 -8.07 -13.01 -0.28
N ALA A 65 -8.35 -13.35 -1.54
CA ALA A 65 -8.31 -12.38 -2.65
C ALA A 65 -9.32 -11.24 -2.43
N ILE A 66 -10.54 -11.55 -1.97
CA ILE A 66 -11.56 -10.55 -1.61
C ILE A 66 -11.02 -9.63 -0.49
N LYS A 67 -10.44 -10.19 0.57
CA LYS A 67 -9.89 -9.39 1.69
C LYS A 67 -8.75 -8.48 1.25
N TYR A 68 -7.87 -8.95 0.34
CA TYR A 68 -6.82 -8.10 -0.22
C TYR A 68 -7.39 -6.97 -1.09
N GLN A 69 -8.47 -7.23 -1.82
CA GLN A 69 -9.14 -6.22 -2.62
C GLN A 69 -9.80 -5.15 -1.73
N GLU A 70 -10.54 -5.55 -0.70
CA GLU A 70 -11.12 -4.63 0.30
C GLU A 70 -10.03 -3.76 0.97
N LEU A 71 -8.91 -4.37 1.36
CA LEU A 71 -7.79 -3.65 1.96
C LEU A 71 -7.19 -2.62 0.99
N ARG A 72 -7.07 -2.97 -0.29
CA ARG A 72 -6.57 -2.05 -1.32
C ARG A 72 -7.49 -0.84 -1.45
N GLU A 73 -8.79 -1.06 -1.55
CA GLU A 73 -9.80 0.00 -1.67
C GLU A 73 -9.78 0.94 -0.45
N ILE A 74 -9.71 0.38 0.76
CA ILE A 74 -9.62 1.18 1.99
C ILE A 74 -8.32 1.99 2.01
N ARG A 75 -7.19 1.39 1.61
CA ARG A 75 -5.89 2.07 1.56
C ARG A 75 -5.92 3.24 0.57
N GLU A 76 -6.46 3.03 -0.62
CA GLU A 76 -6.60 4.07 -1.65
C GLU A 76 -7.51 5.20 -1.16
N ALA A 77 -8.68 4.86 -0.57
CA ALA A 77 -9.59 5.86 -0.01
C ALA A 77 -8.96 6.65 1.15
N CYS A 78 -8.15 6.01 2.00
CA CYS A 78 -7.40 6.68 3.07
C CYS A 78 -6.33 7.60 2.50
N TRP A 79 -5.60 7.16 1.48
CA TRP A 79 -4.59 7.96 0.79
C TRP A 79 -5.21 9.22 0.18
N ASP A 80 -6.32 9.09 -0.54
CA ASP A 80 -7.03 10.21 -1.14
C ASP A 80 -7.52 11.22 -0.08
N LYS A 81 -8.06 10.73 1.04
CA LYS A 81 -8.46 11.58 2.17
C LYS A 81 -7.27 12.30 2.77
N GLN A 82 -6.14 11.62 2.94
CA GLN A 82 -4.91 12.22 3.46
C GLN A 82 -4.40 13.33 2.54
N GLN A 83 -4.32 13.09 1.23
CA GLN A 83 -3.89 14.10 0.26
C GLN A 83 -4.80 15.33 0.27
N ARG A 84 -6.12 15.13 0.34
CA ARG A 84 -7.08 16.25 0.46
C ARG A 84 -6.91 17.03 1.76
N LEU A 85 -6.64 16.33 2.87
CA LEU A 85 -6.37 16.97 4.16
C LEU A 85 -5.06 17.77 4.12
N GLU A 86 -3.99 17.22 3.52
CA GLU A 86 -2.70 17.92 3.38
C GLU A 86 -2.86 19.25 2.62
N VAL A 87 -3.57 19.24 1.49
CA VAL A 87 -3.87 20.47 0.73
C VAL A 87 -4.70 21.46 1.56
N TYR A 88 -5.71 20.98 2.28
CA TYR A 88 -6.52 21.83 3.16
C TYR A 88 -5.68 22.45 4.28
N LEU A 89 -4.84 21.65 4.94
CA LEU A 89 -3.98 22.09 6.03
C LEU A 89 -2.92 23.07 5.56
N GLU A 90 -2.36 22.88 4.35
CA GLU A 90 -1.41 23.82 3.75
C GLU A 90 -2.10 25.17 3.49
N LYS A 91 -3.28 25.16 2.85
CA LYS A 91 -4.05 26.38 2.54
C LYS A 91 -4.39 27.18 3.80
N TRP A 92 -4.76 26.50 4.88
CA TRP A 92 -5.16 27.11 6.15
C TRP A 92 -4.03 27.10 7.20
N SER A 93 -2.78 26.88 6.77
CA SER A 93 -1.63 26.91 7.65
C SER A 93 -1.35 28.34 8.14
N PRO A 94 -0.76 28.50 9.34
CA PRO A 94 -0.31 29.81 9.79
C PRO A 94 0.70 30.47 8.84
N GLN A 95 1.52 29.67 8.15
CA GLN A 95 2.45 30.13 7.11
C GLN A 95 1.71 30.70 5.89
N SER A 96 0.65 30.03 5.41
CA SER A 96 -0.23 30.55 4.36
C SER A 96 -0.88 31.87 4.79
N ALA A 97 -1.40 31.94 6.02
CA ALA A 97 -1.98 33.18 6.56
C ALA A 97 -0.95 34.33 6.64
N LEU A 98 0.28 34.06 7.08
CA LEU A 98 1.38 35.03 7.06
C LEU A 98 1.67 35.53 5.64
N GLY A 99 1.78 34.62 4.66
CA GLY A 99 2.01 34.97 3.27
C GLY A 99 0.91 35.87 2.71
N GLN A 100 -0.36 35.55 2.99
CA GLN A 100 -1.51 36.35 2.58
C GLN A 100 -1.51 37.74 3.22
N LEU A 101 -1.20 37.85 4.52
CA LEU A 101 -1.11 39.15 5.20
C LEU A 101 0.03 40.02 4.64
N LEU A 102 1.20 39.44 4.38
CA LEU A 102 2.31 40.14 3.73
C LEU A 102 1.95 40.65 2.34
N ALA A 103 1.26 39.83 1.54
CA ALA A 103 0.79 40.24 0.22
C ALA A 103 -0.20 41.41 0.30
N LYS A 104 -1.18 41.35 1.21
CA LYS A 104 -2.14 42.45 1.45
C LYS A 104 -1.45 43.73 1.91
N LEU A 105 -0.47 43.62 2.81
CA LEU A 105 0.30 44.77 3.31
C LEU A 105 1.02 45.48 2.17
N ARG A 106 1.79 44.73 1.36
CA ARG A 106 2.48 45.28 0.18
C ARG A 106 1.52 45.89 -0.84
N ALA A 107 0.37 45.25 -1.07
CA ALA A 107 -0.63 45.77 -1.99
C ALA A 107 -1.20 47.12 -1.50
N SER A 108 -1.53 47.24 -0.20
CA SER A 108 -2.01 48.51 0.36
C SER A 108 -0.94 49.59 0.42
N GLU A 109 0.33 49.22 0.58
CA GLU A 109 1.46 50.15 0.53
C GLU A 109 1.62 50.72 -0.88
N ALA A 110 1.69 49.84 -1.90
CA ALA A 110 1.77 50.24 -3.30
C ALA A 110 0.54 51.05 -3.75
N GLU A 111 -0.67 50.71 -3.29
CA GLU A 111 -1.88 51.51 -3.53
C GLU A 111 -1.73 52.92 -2.95
N SER A 112 -1.22 53.05 -1.73
CA SER A 112 -1.01 54.37 -1.10
C SER A 112 0.08 55.19 -1.77
N GLU A 113 1.15 54.56 -2.26
CA GLU A 113 2.21 55.22 -3.04
C GLU A 113 1.66 55.73 -4.37
N ALA A 114 0.90 54.91 -5.10
CA ALA A 114 0.27 55.31 -6.36
C ALA A 114 -0.71 56.48 -6.17
N GLN A 115 -1.49 56.49 -5.08
CA GLN A 115 -2.38 57.60 -4.74
C GLN A 115 -1.61 58.90 -4.49
N VAL A 116 -0.45 58.83 -3.83
CA VAL A 116 0.44 59.99 -3.62
C VAL A 116 1.01 60.49 -4.94
N GLU A 117 1.50 59.59 -5.80
CA GLU A 117 2.02 59.94 -7.13
C GLU A 117 0.97 60.64 -7.98
N GLN A 118 -0.25 60.10 -8.05
CA GLN A 118 -1.38 60.69 -8.78
C GLN A 118 -1.77 62.07 -8.24
N PHE A 119 -1.79 62.24 -6.92
CA PHE A 119 -2.08 63.53 -6.30
C PHE A 119 -0.99 64.57 -6.62
N LEU A 120 0.29 64.19 -6.57
CA LEU A 120 1.40 65.08 -6.92
C LEU A 120 1.42 65.43 -8.41
N ALA A 121 0.96 64.52 -9.28
CA ALA A 121 0.76 64.76 -10.70
C ALA A 121 -0.47 65.65 -11.01
N GLN A 122 -1.26 66.02 -9.99
CA GLN A 122 -2.54 66.74 -10.12
C GLN A 122 -3.65 65.94 -10.85
N ASP A 123 -3.49 64.62 -10.95
CA ASP A 123 -4.47 63.71 -11.56
C ASP A 123 -5.59 63.30 -10.57
N LEU A 124 -5.47 63.70 -9.30
CA LEU A 124 -6.41 63.37 -8.24
C LEU A 124 -6.77 64.62 -7.42
N LEU A 125 -8.06 64.86 -7.21
CA LEU A 125 -8.55 65.96 -6.37
C LEU A 125 -8.26 65.72 -4.89
N LEU A 126 -8.11 66.80 -4.11
CA LEU A 126 -7.76 66.74 -2.70
C LEU A 126 -8.72 65.86 -1.88
N ASP A 127 -10.03 66.06 -2.03
CA ASP A 127 -11.02 65.32 -1.24
C ASP A 127 -11.00 63.81 -1.57
N SER A 128 -10.88 63.47 -2.85
CA SER A 128 -10.76 62.08 -3.33
C SER A 128 -9.45 61.42 -2.88
N PHE A 129 -8.34 62.17 -2.91
CA PHE A 129 -7.06 61.72 -2.38
C PHE A 129 -7.18 61.41 -0.88
N LEU A 130 -7.67 62.35 -0.08
CA LEU A 130 -7.78 62.18 1.36
C LEU A 130 -8.63 60.96 1.73
N GLU A 131 -9.78 60.78 1.08
CA GLU A 131 -10.63 59.63 1.31
C GLU A 131 -9.92 58.31 0.97
N SER A 132 -9.40 58.20 -0.27
CA SER A 132 -8.78 56.97 -0.78
C SER A 132 -7.48 56.60 -0.04
N PHE A 133 -6.66 57.60 0.31
CA PHE A 133 -5.41 57.44 1.04
C PHE A 133 -5.64 57.08 2.51
N CYS A 134 -6.61 57.72 3.18
CA CYS A 134 -6.96 57.32 4.54
C CYS A 134 -7.46 55.87 4.57
N GLN A 135 -8.23 55.44 3.57
CA GLN A 135 -8.69 54.05 3.45
C GLN A 135 -7.54 53.07 3.22
N SER A 136 -6.63 53.32 2.27
CA SER A 136 -5.49 52.44 1.97
C SER A 136 -4.53 52.35 3.17
N ARG A 137 -4.22 53.48 3.82
CA ARG A 137 -3.40 53.54 5.03
C ARG A 137 -4.05 52.84 6.22
N ALA A 138 -5.36 52.99 6.41
CA ALA A 138 -6.09 52.26 7.45
C ALA A 138 -5.95 50.73 7.25
N ARG A 139 -6.14 50.24 6.01
CA ARG A 139 -5.94 48.82 5.67
C ARG A 139 -4.50 48.37 5.92
N PHE A 140 -3.51 49.18 5.52
CA PHE A 140 -2.10 48.90 5.76
C PHE A 140 -1.80 48.72 7.25
N HIS A 141 -2.24 49.67 8.09
CA HIS A 141 -2.00 49.63 9.52
C HIS A 141 -2.69 48.45 10.19
N VAL A 142 -3.95 48.14 9.80
CA VAL A 142 -4.66 46.94 10.28
C VAL A 142 -3.90 45.67 9.90
N CYS A 143 -3.47 45.52 8.64
CA CYS A 143 -2.73 44.34 8.19
C CYS A 143 -1.38 44.20 8.90
N ARG A 144 -0.68 45.33 9.14
CA ARG A 144 0.59 45.36 9.88
C ARG A 144 0.41 44.87 11.31
N THR A 145 -0.59 45.38 12.02
CA THR A 145 -0.89 44.92 13.39
C THR A 145 -1.30 43.44 13.40
N GLN A 146 -2.10 42.98 12.43
CA GLN A 146 -2.45 41.55 12.30
C GLN A 146 -1.21 40.68 12.08
N LEU A 147 -0.27 41.12 11.24
CA LEU A 147 0.98 40.43 10.98
C LEU A 147 1.82 40.30 12.26
N GLU A 148 2.04 41.41 12.97
CA GLU A 148 2.79 41.45 14.22
C GLU A 148 2.18 40.50 15.26
N LYS A 149 0.85 40.53 15.42
CA LYS A 149 0.14 39.65 16.36
C LYS A 149 0.21 38.18 15.97
N LEU A 150 0.10 37.85 14.69
CA LEU A 150 0.25 36.47 14.22
C LEU A 150 1.69 35.96 14.45
N GLN A 151 2.70 36.79 14.21
CA GLN A 151 4.09 36.44 14.48
C GLN A 151 4.35 36.22 15.98
N GLU A 152 3.81 37.07 16.86
CA GLU A 152 3.88 36.89 18.31
C GLU A 152 3.28 35.55 18.75
N LEU A 153 2.09 35.19 18.24
CA LEU A 153 1.44 33.92 18.55
C LEU A 153 2.28 32.72 18.08
N LEU A 154 2.88 32.81 16.89
CA LEU A 154 3.74 31.76 16.36
C LEU A 154 5.04 31.60 17.12
N GLN A 155 5.63 32.69 17.63
CA GLN A 155 6.81 32.63 18.49
C GLN A 155 6.49 32.01 19.85
N LYS A 156 5.37 32.40 20.48
CA LYS A 156 4.91 31.81 21.76
C LYS A 156 4.68 30.30 21.64
N ASN A 157 4.08 29.85 20.54
CA ASN A 157 3.87 28.43 20.28
C ASN A 157 5.17 27.65 20.05
N LYS A 158 6.25 28.29 19.59
CA LYS A 158 7.57 27.66 19.48
C LYS A 158 8.25 27.54 20.85
N VAL A 159 8.15 28.58 21.69
CA VAL A 159 8.75 28.58 23.04
C VAL A 159 8.06 27.58 23.98
N GLY A 160 6.77 27.29 23.79
CA GLY A 160 6.08 26.20 24.51
C GLY A 160 6.46 24.79 24.04
N LYS A 161 7.32 24.65 23.03
CA LYS A 161 7.59 23.40 22.33
C LYS A 161 9.11 23.21 22.12
N ASP A 162 9.88 23.13 23.21
CA ASP A 162 11.31 22.72 23.24
C ASP A 162 11.62 22.03 24.60
N PRO A 163 12.60 21.09 24.69
CA PRO A 163 12.41 19.68 24.38
C PRO A 163 12.56 18.76 25.61
N ALA A 164 11.57 17.88 25.82
CA ALA A 164 11.76 16.64 26.56
C ALA A 164 11.34 15.48 25.62
N SER A 165 12.33 14.88 24.96
CA SER A 165 12.24 13.54 24.36
C SER A 165 12.11 12.50 25.50
N PRO A 166 11.72 11.22 25.31
CA PRO A 166 11.62 10.46 24.05
C PRO A 166 10.37 9.57 23.93
N THR A 167 9.87 9.27 22.72
CA THR A 167 9.35 7.93 22.32
C THR A 167 8.64 7.94 20.96
N GLY A 168 8.88 6.87 20.20
CA GLY A 168 7.91 6.33 19.25
C GLY A 168 7.91 6.96 17.87
N ARG A 169 8.87 6.57 17.02
CA ARG A 169 8.53 6.36 15.60
C ARG A 169 7.36 5.37 15.57
N PRO A 170 6.17 5.71 15.05
CA PRO A 170 5.26 4.67 14.59
C PRO A 170 6.01 3.97 13.46
N GLY A 171 6.22 2.67 13.61
CA GLY A 171 6.94 1.87 12.64
C GLY A 171 6.46 2.18 11.23
N ALA A 172 7.40 2.47 10.33
CA ALA A 172 7.21 2.07 8.96
C ALA A 172 6.99 0.56 9.01
N LEU A 173 5.72 0.15 9.01
CA LEU A 173 5.34 -1.17 8.56
C LEU A 173 5.79 -1.21 7.11
N ALA A 174 7.03 -1.66 6.91
CA ALA A 174 7.43 -2.27 5.67
C ALA A 174 6.36 -3.30 5.37
N GLY A 175 5.44 -2.95 4.46
CA GLY A 175 4.52 -3.92 3.91
C GLY A 175 5.36 -5.10 3.43
N PRO A 176 4.91 -6.34 3.63
CA PRO A 176 5.63 -7.49 3.10
C PRO A 176 5.87 -7.22 1.60
N PRO A 177 7.08 -7.48 1.08
CA PRO A 177 7.35 -7.32 -0.34
C PRO A 177 6.29 -8.09 -1.13
N PRO A 178 5.85 -7.59 -2.29
CA PRO A 178 4.91 -8.33 -3.10
C PRO A 178 5.54 -9.70 -3.35
N ALA A 179 4.87 -10.76 -2.89
CA ALA A 179 5.23 -12.11 -3.27
C ALA A 179 5.03 -12.17 -4.78
N CYS A 180 6.10 -11.92 -5.53
CA CYS A 180 6.20 -12.31 -6.92
C CYS A 180 6.12 -13.84 -6.94
N LEU A 181 4.89 -14.34 -6.94
CA LEU A 181 4.59 -15.66 -7.46
C LEU A 181 4.76 -15.54 -8.98
N ALA A 182 6.01 -15.68 -9.41
CA ALA A 182 6.35 -15.94 -10.80
C ALA A 182 5.87 -17.36 -11.17
N PRO A 183 5.55 -17.60 -12.45
CA PRO A 183 4.61 -18.62 -12.92
C PRO A 183 5.06 -20.07 -12.71
#